data_AF-A0A1C5R5E0-F1
#
_entry.id   AF-A0A1C5R5E0-F1
#
_cell.length_a   1.000
_cell.length_b   1.000
_cell.length_c   1.000
_cell.angle_alpha   90.00
_cell.angle_beta   90.00
_cell.angle_gamma   90.00
#
_symmetry.space_group_name_H-M   'P 1'
#
loop_
_entity.id
_entity.type
_entity.pdbx_description
1 polymer ?
#
loop_
_entity_poly.entity_id
_entity_poly.type
_entity_poly.pdbx_seq_one_letter_code
_entity_poly.pdbx_strand_id
1 'polypeptide(L)' 'MPDEMHDYKVILTWEAIYDVTDITDYIEAEFDQTRADRFQNDIQSQMKKLGYLSGSFPKTHILNDLGN' A
#
# COMPACT_ATOMS: atom_id res chain seq x y z
N MET A 1 4.22 27.50 -7.08
CA MET A 1 3.70 26.47 -8.01
C MET A 1 2.62 25.73 -7.24
N PRO A 2 1.35 25.72 -7.69
CA PRO A 2 0.37 24.90 -7.00
C PRO A 2 0.78 23.44 -7.22
N ASP A 3 0.88 22.66 -6.13
CA ASP A 3 1.07 21.21 -6.21
C ASP A 3 0.01 20.65 -7.15
N GLU A 4 0.41 20.22 -8.35
CA GLU A 4 -0.48 19.51 -9.25
C GLU A 4 -0.76 18.16 -8.59
N MET A 5 -1.90 18.06 -7.91
CA MET A 5 -2.38 16.82 -7.31
C MET A 5 -2.69 15.84 -8.44
N HIS A 6 -1.68 15.08 -8.83
CA HIS A 6 -1.78 14.06 -9.86
C HIS A 6 -2.48 12.85 -9.26
N ASP A 7 -3.61 12.45 -9.85
CA ASP A 7 -4.29 11.21 -9.50
C ASP A 7 -3.57 10.04 -10.19
N TYR A 8 -2.59 9.45 -9.51
CA TYR A 8 -1.86 8.31 -10.04
C TYR A 8 -2.63 7.02 -9.74
N LYS A 9 -2.74 6.17 -10.77
CA LYS A 9 -3.29 4.83 -10.60
C LYS A 9 -2.32 3.95 -9.80
N VAL A 10 -2.74 3.52 -8.61
CA VAL A 10 -2.04 2.47 -7.86
C VAL A 10 -2.26 1.12 -8.55
N ILE A 11 -1.17 0.40 -8.76
CA ILE A 11 -1.16 -0.94 -9.34
C ILE A 11 -0.58 -1.88 -8.30
N LEU A 12 -1.28 -2.97 -8.00
CA LEU A 12 -0.81 -4.01 -7.10
C LEU A 12 -0.24 -5.16 -7.92
N THR A 13 0.88 -5.71 -7.45
CA THR A 13 1.40 -6.99 -7.95
C THR A 13 0.56 -8.13 -7.39
N TRP A 14 0.65 -9.30 -8.02
CA TRP A 14 0.04 -10.51 -7.47
C TRP A 14 0.58 -10.84 -6.07
N GLU A 15 1.89 -10.67 -5.85
CA GLU A 15 2.52 -10.86 -4.53
C GLU A 15 1.90 -9.95 -3.46
N ALA A 16 1.73 -8.65 -3.76
CA ALA A 16 1.11 -7.73 -2.81
C ALA A 16 -0.37 -8.06 -2.52
N ILE A 17 -1.08 -8.68 -3.47
CA ILE A 17 -2.44 -9.17 -3.24
C ILE A 17 -2.40 -10.37 -2.28
N TYR A 18 -1.49 -11.32 -2.50
CA TYR A 18 -1.31 -12.47 -1.61
C TYR A 18 -0.90 -12.05 -0.20
N ASP A 19 0.04 -11.11 -0.06
CA ASP A 19 0.46 -10.59 1.24
C ASP A 19 -0.72 -10.01 2.04
N VAL A 20 -1.61 -9.23 1.38
CA VAL A 20 -2.79 -8.67 2.03
C VAL A 20 -3.78 -9.76 2.44
N THR A 21 -3.98 -10.78 1.61
CA THR A 21 -4.86 -11.91 1.93
C THR A 21 -4.31 -12.72 3.11
N ASP A 22 -3.04 -13.13 3.06
CA ASP A 22 -2.41 -13.94 4.11
C ASP A 22 -2.45 -13.23 5.47
N ILE A 23 -2.21 -11.91 5.49
CA ILE A 23 -2.31 -11.10 6.72
C ILE A 23 -3.76 -11.00 7.20
N THR A 24 -4.72 -10.85 6.29
CA THR A 24 -6.14 -10.81 6.66
C THR A 24 -6.56 -12.13 7.31
N ASP A 25 -6.23 -13.25 6.69
CA ASP A 25 -6.59 -14.58 7.16
C ASP A 25 -5.97 -14.87 8.53
N TYR A 26 -4.72 -14.44 8.74
CA TYR A 26 -4.06 -14.51 10.05
C TYR A 26 -4.81 -13.67 11.11
N ILE A 27 -5.21 -12.45 10.78
CA ILE A 27 -5.92 -11.57 11.72
C ILE A 27 -7.30 -12.16 12.07
N GLU A 28 -8.01 -12.72 11.09
CA GLU A 28 -9.30 -13.37 11.31
C GLU A 28 -9.16 -14.58 12.25
N ALA A 29 -8.15 -15.42 12.00
CA ALA A 29 -7.91 -16.63 12.79
C ALA A 29 -7.48 -16.32 14.24
N GLU A 30 -6.64 -15.31 14.45
CA GLU A 30 -6.06 -15.02 15.77
C GLU A 30 -6.87 -14.05 16.63
N PHE A 31 -7.67 -13.17 16.02
CA PHE A 31 -8.39 -12.14 16.77
C PHE A 31 -9.90 -12.20 16.57
N ASP A 32 -10.37 -11.88 15.37
CA ASP A 32 -11.76 -12.00 14.93
C ASP A 32 -11.92 -11.42 13.51
N GLN A 33 -13.03 -11.79 12.86
CA GLN A 33 -13.39 -11.28 11.55
C GLN A 33 -13.55 -9.74 11.52
N THR A 34 -14.02 -9.12 12.60
CA THR A 34 -14.24 -7.67 12.63
C THR A 34 -12.92 -6.89 12.50
N ARG A 35 -11.83 -7.40 13.06
CA ARG A 35 -10.50 -6.82 12.90
C ARG A 35 -9.91 -7.08 11.53
N ALA A 36 -10.17 -8.25 10.94
CA ALA A 36 -9.77 -8.56 9.57
C ALA A 36 -10.45 -7.61 8.57
N ASP A 37 -11.76 -7.41 8.69
CA ASP A 37 -12.53 -6.45 7.90
C ASP A 37 -11.99 -5.03 8.04
N ARG A 38 -11.65 -4.62 9.28
CA ARG A 38 -11.06 -3.30 9.53
C ARG A 38 -9.71 -3.15 8.84
N PHE A 39 -8.84 -4.16 8.94
CA PHE A 39 -7.54 -4.15 8.27
C PHE A 39 -7.67 -4.01 6.76
N GLN A 40 -8.58 -4.77 6.13
CA GLN A 40 -8.84 -4.67 4.69
C GLN A 40 -9.30 -3.26 4.27
N ASN A 41 -10.21 -2.66 5.04
CA ASN A 41 -10.67 -1.29 4.78
C ASN A 41 -9.55 -0.26 4.94
N ASP A 42 -8.73 -0.41 5.98
CA ASP A 42 -7.61 0.48 6.26
C ASP A 42 -6.55 0.41 5.15
N ILE A 43 -6.16 -0.80 4.71
CA ILE A 43 -5.16 -0.95 3.65
C ILE A 43 -5.67 -0.41 2.30
N GLN A 44 -6.95 -0.64 1.98
CA GLN A 44 -7.57 -0.06 0.79
C GLN A 44 -7.56 1.47 0.83
N SER A 45 -7.83 2.06 1.99
CA SER A 45 -7.79 3.51 2.21
C SER A 45 -6.37 4.08 2.02
N GLN A 46 -5.35 3.39 2.56
CA GLN A 46 -3.95 3.79 2.35
C GLN A 46 -3.53 3.70 0.88
N MET A 47 -3.94 2.66 0.16
CA MET A 47 -3.66 2.52 -1.28
C MET A 47 -4.28 3.67 -2.09
N LYS A 48 -5.53 4.05 -1.81
CA LYS A 48 -6.16 5.23 -2.45
C LYS A 48 -5.38 6.52 -2.15
N LYS A 49 -4.98 6.69 -0.90
CA LYS A 49 -4.19 7.85 -0.46
C LYS A 49 -2.83 7.93 -1.18
N LEU A 50 -2.17 6.81 -1.44
CA LEU A 50 -0.93 6.77 -2.24
C LEU A 50 -1.15 7.26 -3.68
N GLY A 51 -2.30 6.97 -4.28
CA GLY A 51 -2.67 7.50 -5.60
C GLY A 51 -2.64 9.03 -5.64
N TYR A 52 -3.23 9.67 -4.62
CA TYR A 52 -3.27 11.13 -4.49
C TYR A 52 -1.94 11.76 -4.03
N LEU A 53 -1.19 11.08 -3.17
CA LEU A 53 0.04 11.60 -2.55
C LEU A 53 1.33 11.23 -3.27
N SER A 54 1.28 10.43 -4.33
CA SER A 54 2.48 9.97 -5.05
C SER A 54 3.30 11.09 -5.69
N GLY A 55 2.73 12.28 -5.92
CA GLY A 55 3.49 13.49 -6.25
C GLY A 55 4.31 14.07 -5.09
N SER A 56 3.95 13.75 -3.84
CA SER A 56 4.62 14.21 -2.61
C SER A 56 5.67 13.23 -2.08
N PHE A 57 5.66 11.98 -2.54
CA PHE A 57 6.70 11.02 -2.19
C PHE A 57 7.94 11.23 -3.09
N PRO A 58 9.15 11.33 -2.52
CA PRO A 58 10.35 11.35 -3.34
C PRO A 58 10.41 10.05 -4.15
N LYS A 59 10.80 10.15 -5.43
CA LYS A 59 11.06 8.97 -6.26
C LYS A 59 11.97 8.04 -5.46
N THR A 60 11.53 6.82 -5.22
CA THR A 60 12.29 5.80 -4.49
C THR A 60 13.55 5.52 -5.31
N HIS A 61 14.64 6.21 -4.99
CA HIS A 61 15.95 5.82 -5.46
C HIS A 61 16.34 4.62 -4.61
N ILE A 62 16.15 3.42 -5.15
CA ILE A 62 16.88 2.26 -4.67
C ILE A 62 18.34 2.57 -5.00
N LEU A 63 19.08 3.12 -4.04
CA LEU A 63 20.52 3.19 -4.10
C LEU A 63 21.01 1.74 -4.08
N ASN A 64 21.27 1.19 -5.27
CA ASN A 64 22.19 0.07 -5.40
C ASN A 64 23.58 0.59 -5.05
N ASP A 65 23.87 0.75 -3.75
CA ASP A 65 25.25 0.90 -3.25
C ASP A 65 25.92 -0.48 -3.20
N LEU A 66 26.00 -1.11 -4.37
CA LEU A 66 26.92 -2.19 -4.67
C LEU A 66 27.61 -1.87 -6.00
N GLY A 67 28.74 -1.15 -5.92
CA GLY A 67 29.71 -1.11 -7.00
C GLY A 67 30.37 0.24 -7.24
N ASN A 68 31.33 0.61 -6.39
CA ASN A 68 32.74 0.80 -6.78
C ASN A 68 33.63 0.96 -5.55
#